data_AF-A0A833E9L9-F1
#
_entry.id   AF-A0A833E9L9-F1
#
_cell.length_a   1.000
_cell.length_b   1.000
_cell.length_c   1.000
_cell.angle_alpha   90.00
_cell.angle_beta   90.00
_cell.angle_gamma   90.00
#
_symmetry.space_group_name_H-M   'P 1'
#
loop_
_entity.id
_entity.type
_entity.pdbx_description
1 polymer ?
#
loop_
_entity_poly.entity_id
_entity_poly.type
_entity_poly.pdbx_seq_one_letter_code
_entity_poly.pdbx_strand_id
1 'polypeptide(L)'
;MPGGLTGRHKIIAMVVDSENADILRQAGADHIVPVAIAAMLAASFIFEPSVPQVLIDLASSVMGVADVVEEDTSQYVGKPFGDVLLEAKRKHDKIPIAVYSVEEGLLVNPP
;
A
#
# COMPACT_ATOMS: atom_id res chain seq x y z
N MET A 1 -34.14 20.15 0.46
CA MET A 1 -32.75 19.79 0.07
C MET A 1 -31.85 20.12 1.26
N PRO A 2 -30.79 19.35 1.57
CA PRO A 2 -29.96 18.48 0.70
C PRO A 2 -30.27 16.99 0.94
N GLY A 3 -30.18 16.07 -0.01
CA GLY A 3 -29.12 15.88 -1.01
C GLY A 3 -28.21 14.76 -0.51
N GLY A 4 -28.73 13.54 -0.42
CA GLY A 4 -28.07 12.39 0.19
C GLY A 4 -26.84 11.92 -0.60
N LEU A 5 -25.76 11.63 0.12
CA LEU A 5 -24.62 10.87 -0.38
C LEU A 5 -24.99 9.38 -0.42
N THR A 6 -25.83 8.97 -1.37
CA THR A 6 -26.23 7.56 -1.55
C THR A 6 -25.25 6.81 -2.45
N GLY A 7 -23.95 6.96 -2.19
CA GLY A 7 -22.86 6.21 -2.80
C GLY A 7 -21.82 5.89 -1.73
N ARG A 8 -21.33 4.64 -1.68
CA ARG A 8 -20.19 4.29 -0.83
C ARG A 8 -18.94 4.89 -1.47
N HIS A 9 -18.66 6.14 -1.14
CA HIS A 9 -17.49 6.86 -1.65
C HIS A 9 -16.25 6.45 -0.85
N LYS A 10 -15.15 6.17 -1.56
CA LYS A 10 -13.85 5.90 -0.93
C LYS A 10 -13.23 7.23 -0.50
N ILE A 11 -13.04 7.43 0.79
CA ILE A 11 -12.49 8.66 1.38
C ILE A 11 -11.03 8.41 1.77
N ILE A 12 -10.12 9.14 1.14
CA ILE A 12 -8.69 9.15 1.47
C ILE A 12 -8.38 10.50 2.11
N ALA A 13 -7.92 10.49 3.37
CA ALA A 13 -7.61 11.69 4.13
C ALA A 13 -6.09 11.83 4.32
N MET A 14 -5.56 13.02 4.07
CA MET A 14 -4.19 13.37 4.45
C MET A 14 -4.19 13.97 5.85
N VAL A 15 -3.35 13.45 6.74
CA VAL A 15 -3.26 13.92 8.13
C VAL A 15 -1.92 14.61 8.36
N VAL A 16 -1.97 15.87 8.80
CA VAL A 16 -0.77 16.65 9.14
C VAL A 16 -0.29 16.25 10.54
N ASP A 17 -1.17 16.33 11.53
CA ASP A 17 -0.89 15.97 12.92
C ASP A 17 -1.41 14.55 13.22
N SER A 18 -0.50 13.63 13.54
CA SER A 18 -0.81 12.21 13.76
C SER A 18 -1.89 11.97 14.83
N GLU A 19 -2.03 12.86 15.80
CA GLU A 19 -3.05 12.83 16.85
C GLU A 19 -4.48 12.86 16.27
N ASN A 20 -4.68 13.46 15.10
CA ASN A 20 -5.98 13.56 14.45
C ASN A 20 -6.36 12.31 13.63
N ALA A 21 -5.47 11.33 13.50
CA ALA A 21 -5.71 10.16 12.67
C ALA A 21 -6.95 9.37 13.15
N ASP A 22 -7.11 9.18 14.45
CA ASP A 22 -8.24 8.40 14.99
C ASP A 22 -9.58 9.10 14.78
N ILE A 23 -9.60 10.44 14.89
CA ILE A 23 -10.79 11.26 14.62
C ILE A 23 -11.21 11.10 13.16
N LEU A 24 -10.25 11.14 12.23
CA LEU A 24 -10.52 10.97 10.80
C LEU A 24 -11.02 9.56 10.46
N ARG A 25 -10.50 8.51 11.13
CA ARG A 25 -11.03 7.13 10.99
C ARG A 25 -12.48 7.06 11.44
N GLN A 26 -12.79 7.63 12.61
CA GLN A 26 -14.14 7.65 13.16
C GLN A 26 -15.12 8.46 12.29
N ALA A 27 -14.62 9.49 11.60
CA ALA A 27 -15.40 10.27 10.65
C ALA A 27 -15.66 9.55 9.31
N GLY A 28 -15.13 8.33 9.13
CA GLY A 28 -15.38 7.50 7.95
C GLY A 28 -14.32 7.59 6.86
N ALA A 29 -13.09 8.03 7.17
CA ALA A 29 -11.99 7.91 6.23
C ALA A 29 -11.60 6.43 6.06
N ASP A 30 -11.63 5.92 4.83
CA ASP A 30 -11.21 4.55 4.50
C ASP A 30 -9.68 4.41 4.57
N HIS A 31 -8.95 5.46 4.21
CA HIS A 31 -7.49 5.50 4.28
C HIS A 31 -7.00 6.83 4.86
N ILE A 32 -5.94 6.73 5.65
CA ILE A 32 -5.25 7.89 6.22
C ILE A 32 -3.80 7.85 5.77
N VAL A 33 -3.36 8.95 5.15
CA VAL A 33 -1.99 9.13 4.69
C VAL A 33 -1.35 10.24 5.52
N PRO A 34 -0.38 9.93 6.40
CA PRO A 34 0.32 10.95 7.15
C PRO A 34 1.21 11.78 6.22
N VAL A 35 1.10 13.11 6.28
CA VAL A 35 1.98 14.03 5.56
C VAL A 35 3.44 13.88 6.02
N ALA A 36 3.63 13.43 7.26
CA ALA A 36 4.94 13.10 7.82
C ALA A 36 5.70 11.98 7.07
N ILE A 37 5.05 11.26 6.12
CA ILE A 37 5.71 10.23 5.31
C ILE A 37 6.96 10.76 4.58
N ALA A 38 6.95 12.02 4.11
CA ALA A 38 8.11 12.63 3.48
C ALA A 38 9.28 12.79 4.46
N ALA A 39 9.01 13.16 5.72
CA ALA A 39 10.02 13.27 6.77
C ALA A 39 10.56 11.89 7.18
N MET A 40 9.70 10.86 7.21
CA MET A 40 10.13 9.47 7.47
C MET A 40 11.06 8.96 6.37
N LEU A 41 10.71 9.20 5.10
CA LEU A 41 11.58 8.87 3.96
C LEU A 41 12.90 9.64 4.04
N ALA A 42 12.88 10.94 4.34
CA ALA A 42 14.07 11.76 4.53
C ALA A 42 14.98 11.23 5.65
N ALA A 43 14.41 10.81 6.79
CA ALA A 43 15.17 10.20 7.88
C ALA A 43 15.79 8.86 7.47
N SER A 44 15.10 8.04 6.65
CA SER A 44 15.61 6.75 6.20
C SER A 44 16.82 6.83 5.26
N PHE A 45 16.99 7.96 4.56
CA PHE A 45 18.18 8.21 3.72
C PHE A 45 19.50 8.15 4.50
N ILE A 46 19.48 8.39 5.82
CA ILE A 46 20.69 8.32 6.65
C ILE A 46 21.21 6.90 6.77
N PHE A 47 20.33 5.90 6.78
CA PHE A 47 20.68 4.50 6.99
C PHE A 47 20.90 3.76 5.68
N GLU A 48 19.93 3.88 4.76
CA GLU A 48 19.93 3.14 3.51
C GLU A 48 19.39 4.05 2.38
N PRO A 49 20.23 4.88 1.74
CA PRO A 49 19.80 5.89 0.76
C PRO A 49 19.00 5.34 -0.42
N SER A 50 19.25 4.08 -0.81
CA SER A 50 18.58 3.44 -1.94
C SER A 50 17.14 3.06 -1.64
N VAL A 51 16.80 2.76 -0.39
CA VAL A 51 15.45 2.32 0.01
C VAL A 51 14.38 3.41 -0.20
N PRO A 52 14.51 4.62 0.36
CA PRO A 52 13.50 5.66 0.14
C PRO A 52 13.42 6.09 -1.33
N GLN A 53 14.53 6.03 -2.09
CA GLN A 53 14.48 6.29 -3.52
C GLN A 53 13.57 5.29 -4.25
N VAL A 54 13.75 3.99 -3.98
CA VAL A 54 12.87 2.96 -4.55
C VAL A 54 11.41 3.17 -4.15
N LEU A 55 11.14 3.51 -2.88
CA LEU A 55 9.77 3.75 -2.42
C LEU A 55 9.13 4.97 -3.10
N ILE A 56 9.90 6.04 -3.33
CA ILE A 56 9.42 7.23 -4.05
C ILE A 56 9.12 6.87 -5.50
N ASP A 57 10.01 6.12 -6.15
CA ASP A 57 9.84 5.70 -7.53
C ASP A 57 8.59 4.81 -7.67
N LEU A 58 8.43 3.80 -6.80
CA LEU A 58 7.27 2.90 -6.78
C LEU A 58 5.95 3.62 -6.45
N ALA A 59 5.99 4.65 -5.60
CA ALA A 59 4.82 5.46 -5.26
C ALA A 59 4.47 6.48 -6.37
N SER A 60 5.42 6.79 -7.26
CA SER A 60 5.21 7.71 -8.36
C SER A 60 4.46 7.01 -9.50
N SER A 61 3.15 7.25 -9.62
CA SER A 61 2.42 6.82 -10.81
C SER A 61 2.71 7.76 -11.97
N VAL A 62 3.81 7.52 -12.70
CA VAL A 62 4.08 8.25 -13.94
C VAL A 62 3.19 7.68 -15.04
N MET A 63 2.24 8.48 -15.53
CA MET A 63 1.30 8.16 -16.63
C MET A 63 0.19 7.12 -16.35
N GLY A 64 -0.32 7.05 -15.11
CA GLY A 64 -1.50 6.24 -14.80
C GLY A 64 -1.28 4.73 -14.85
N VAL A 65 -0.02 4.30 -14.92
CA VAL A 65 0.42 2.94 -14.66
C VAL A 65 1.08 2.97 -13.28
N ALA A 66 0.59 2.15 -12.36
CA ALA A 66 1.21 1.96 -11.06
C ALA A 66 2.30 0.89 -11.19
N ASP A 67 3.50 1.15 -10.68
CA ASP A 67 4.57 0.16 -10.61
C ASP A 67 4.26 -0.98 -9.62
N VAL A 68 3.33 -0.71 -8.69
CA VAL A 68 2.79 -1.69 -7.74
C VAL A 68 1.29 -1.79 -7.93
N VAL A 69 0.81 -3.02 -8.14
CA VAL A 69 -0.60 -3.32 -8.35
C VAL A 69 -1.05 -4.45 -7.44
N GLU A 70 -2.32 -4.41 -7.02
CA GLU A 70 -2.98 -5.54 -6.39
C GLU A 70 -3.53 -6.49 -7.47
N GLU A 71 -3.28 -7.79 -7.30
CA GLU A 71 -3.75 -8.82 -8.22
C GLU A 71 -4.46 -9.95 -7.47
N ASP A 72 -5.38 -10.61 -8.17
CA ASP A 72 -5.99 -11.83 -7.66
C ASP A 72 -4.92 -12.93 -7.52
N THR A 73 -4.92 -13.59 -6.36
CA THR A 73 -3.92 -14.60 -5.99
C THR A 73 -4.53 -15.99 -5.86
N SER A 74 -5.74 -16.22 -6.36
CA SER A 74 -6.45 -17.50 -6.21
C SER A 74 -5.65 -18.69 -6.77
N GLN A 75 -4.89 -18.48 -7.84
CA GLN A 75 -3.98 -19.47 -8.45
C GLN A 75 -2.79 -19.88 -7.57
N TYR A 76 -2.54 -19.15 -6.48
CA TYR A 76 -1.42 -19.35 -5.58
C TYR A 76 -1.86 -19.90 -4.22
N VAL A 77 -3.15 -20.14 -4.01
CA VAL A 77 -3.69 -20.66 -2.74
C VAL A 77 -3.00 -21.97 -2.35
N GLY A 78 -2.54 -22.04 -1.10
CA GLY A 78 -1.84 -23.19 -0.53
C GLY A 78 -0.35 -23.29 -0.89
N LYS A 79 0.21 -22.35 -1.66
CA LYS A 79 1.65 -22.30 -1.95
C LYS A 79 2.40 -21.43 -0.94
N PRO A 80 3.62 -21.81 -0.55
CA PRO A 80 4.53 -20.93 0.21
C PRO A 80 4.85 -19.65 -0.57
N PHE A 81 5.06 -18.52 0.12
CA PHE A 81 5.31 -17.24 -0.54
C PHE A 81 6.56 -17.29 -1.43
N GLY A 82 7.61 -18.00 -1.01
CA GLY A 82 8.83 -18.21 -1.81
C GLY A 82 8.56 -18.90 -3.16
N ASP A 83 7.65 -19.88 -3.20
CA ASP A 83 7.26 -20.56 -4.44
C ASP A 83 6.46 -19.63 -5.35
N VAL A 84 5.57 -18.83 -4.76
CA VAL A 84 4.80 -17.80 -5.47
C VAL A 84 5.73 -16.76 -6.09
N LEU A 85 6.74 -16.30 -5.35
CA LEU A 85 7.74 -15.36 -5.84
C LEU A 85 8.49 -15.91 -7.06
N LEU A 86 8.96 -17.16 -6.98
CA LEU A 86 9.66 -17.80 -8.09
C LEU A 86 8.75 -18.02 -9.30
N GLU A 87 7.51 -18.46 -9.08
CA GLU A 87 6.55 -18.72 -10.15
C GLU A 87 6.14 -17.42 -10.85
N ALA A 88 5.77 -16.39 -10.09
CA ALA A 88 5.39 -15.07 -10.60
C ALA A 88 6.51 -14.44 -11.42
N LYS A 89 7.76 -14.53 -10.95
CA LYS A 89 8.90 -13.99 -11.68
C LYS A 89 9.16 -14.74 -12.98
N ARG A 90 9.07 -16.08 -12.96
CA ARG A 90 9.39 -16.91 -14.14
C ARG A 90 8.31 -16.88 -15.21
N LYS A 91 7.04 -16.88 -14.82
CA LYS A 91 5.90 -17.00 -15.74
C LYS A 91 5.34 -15.66 -16.18
N HIS A 92 5.41 -14.65 -15.30
CA HIS A 92 4.69 -13.39 -15.48
C HIS A 92 5.61 -12.17 -15.40
N ASP A 93 6.92 -12.37 -15.17
CA ASP A 93 7.91 -11.31 -14.96
C ASP A 93 7.56 -10.31 -13.83
N LYS A 94 6.85 -10.80 -12.82
CA LYS A 94 6.39 -10.00 -11.67
C LYS A 94 7.16 -10.34 -10.40
N ILE A 95 7.28 -9.38 -9.49
CA ILE A 95 7.88 -9.56 -8.16
C ILE A 95 6.79 -9.32 -7.12
N PRO A 96 6.28 -10.37 -6.46
CA PRO A 96 5.39 -10.22 -5.32
C PRO A 96 6.13 -9.57 -4.15
N ILE A 97 5.54 -8.53 -3.56
CA ILE A 97 6.13 -7.78 -2.44
C ILE A 97 5.43 -8.14 -1.12
N ALA A 98 4.11 -8.32 -1.17
CA ALA A 98 3.27 -8.54 0.00
C ALA A 98 2.04 -9.38 -0.36
N VAL A 99 1.39 -9.92 0.67
CA VAL A 99 0.07 -10.56 0.60
C VAL A 99 -0.87 -9.84 1.55
N TYR A 100 -2.11 -9.64 1.12
CA TYR A 100 -3.18 -9.16 1.98
C TYR A 100 -4.04 -10.33 2.47
N SER A 101 -4.21 -10.44 3.79
CA SER A 101 -5.17 -11.32 4.44
C SER A 101 -6.22 -10.49 5.17
N VAL A 102 -7.47 -10.97 5.18
CA VAL A 102 -8.55 -10.33 5.96
C VAL A 102 -8.27 -10.43 7.47
N GLU A 103 -7.58 -11.49 7.92
CA GLU A 103 -7.31 -11.74 9.33
C GLU A 103 -6.08 -10.97 9.83
N GLU A 104 -5.01 -10.92 9.03
CA GLU A 104 -3.71 -10.37 9.45
C GLU A 104 -3.36 -9.02 8.79
N GLY A 105 -4.16 -8.58 7.82
CA GLY A 105 -3.88 -7.38 7.03
C GLY A 105 -2.76 -7.61 6.01
N LEU A 106 -2.00 -6.54 5.72
CA LEU A 106 -0.91 -6.57 4.75
C LEU A 106 0.36 -7.17 5.38
N LEU A 107 0.81 -8.30 4.86
CA LEU A 107 2.04 -8.98 5.25
C LEU A 107 3.11 -8.78 4.18
N VAL A 108 4.16 -8.02 4.51
CA VAL A 108 5.30 -7.78 3.61
C VAL A 108 6.30 -8.92 3.73
N ASN A 109 6.61 -9.57 2.60
CA ASN A 109 7.53 -10.72 2.53
C ASN A 109 7.28 -11.78 3.63
N PRO A 110 6.08 -12.39 3.69
CA PRO A 110 5.77 -13.44 4.65
C PRO A 110 6.65 -14.69 4.42
N PRO A 111 6.81 -15.55 5.44
CA PRO A 111 7.62 -16.77 5.35
C PRO A 111 7.15 -17.76 4.28
#